data_AF-A0AAW3V5A1-F1
#
_entry.id   AF-A0AAW3V5A1-F1
#
_cell.length_a   1.000
_cell.length_b   1.000
_cell.length_c   1.000
_cell.angle_alpha   90.00
_cell.angle_beta   90.00
_cell.angle_gamma   90.00
#
_symmetry.space_group_name_H-M   'P 1'
#
loop_
_entity.id
_entity.type
_entity.pdbx_description
1 polymer ?
#
loop_
_entity_poly.entity_id
_entity_poly.type
_entity_poly.pdbx_seq_one_letter_code
_entity_poly.pdbx_strand_id
1 'polypeptide(L)'
;MANAFTSALGKLERRARYTAVGVTGLIVASVIAFPYLRDLARYYMDQSGMGNPDLVLRPGYKVQIDGHAVPILGFDPCPEDPRPWKDYWIGGRPDDGIRPFTGCVVVKPGTTTVPVQLLTGGEPVMETWTVERREQAGMPATIVKRPNGDYVAPAK
;
A
#
# COMPACT_ATOMS: atom_id res chain seq x y z
N MET A 1 5.95 -55.25 -30.50
CA MET A 1 6.44 -54.17 -29.59
C MET A 1 5.47 -52.97 -29.53
N ALA A 2 4.14 -53.16 -29.58
CA ALA A 2 3.16 -52.06 -29.57
C ALA A 2 2.63 -51.69 -28.16
N ASN A 3 2.89 -52.50 -27.14
CA ASN A 3 2.18 -52.41 -25.85
C ASN A 3 2.83 -51.46 -24.81
N ALA A 4 4.12 -51.12 -24.98
CA ALA A 4 4.83 -50.24 -24.05
C ALA A 4 4.56 -48.74 -24.34
N PHE A 5 4.42 -48.38 -25.61
CA PHE A 5 4.16 -46.99 -26.01
C PHE A 5 2.72 -46.54 -25.71
N THR A 6 1.74 -47.41 -25.94
CA THR A 6 0.32 -47.13 -25.65
C THR A 6 0.04 -46.99 -24.15
N SER A 7 0.72 -47.77 -23.30
CA SER A 7 0.61 -47.66 -21.84
C SER A 7 1.31 -46.42 -21.27
N ALA A 8 2.42 -45.97 -21.88
CA ALA A 8 3.10 -44.73 -21.52
C ALA A 8 2.29 -43.48 -21.91
N LEU A 9 1.70 -43.47 -23.11
CA LEU A 9 0.80 -42.41 -23.58
C LEU A 9 -0.44 -42.28 -22.68
N GLY A 10 -1.08 -43.40 -22.30
CA GLY A 10 -2.23 -43.37 -21.39
C GLY A 10 -1.92 -42.83 -19.98
N LYS A 11 -0.70 -43.07 -19.46
CA LYS A 11 -0.26 -42.49 -18.17
C LYS A 11 -0.03 -40.98 -18.26
N LEU A 12 0.52 -40.49 -19.37
CA LEU A 12 0.73 -39.05 -19.61
C LEU A 12 -0.60 -38.30 -19.77
N GLU A 13 -1.53 -38.85 -20.53
CA GLU A 13 -2.87 -38.28 -20.72
C GLU A 13 -3.65 -38.22 -19.40
N ARG A 14 -3.55 -39.27 -18.57
CA ARG A 14 -4.18 -39.30 -17.25
C ARG A 14 -3.60 -38.24 -16.30
N ARG A 15 -2.27 -38.07 -16.28
CA ARG A 15 -1.60 -37.02 -15.49
C ARG A 15 -2.00 -35.63 -15.97
N ALA A 16 -1.98 -35.39 -17.28
CA ALA A 16 -2.39 -34.12 -17.87
C ALA A 16 -3.84 -33.74 -17.51
N ARG A 17 -4.77 -34.71 -17.53
CA ARG A 17 -6.16 -34.49 -17.10
C ARG A 17 -6.27 -34.15 -15.61
N TYR A 18 -5.56 -34.85 -14.74
CA TYR A 18 -5.56 -34.52 -13.30
C TYR A 18 -4.95 -33.14 -13.02
N THR A 19 -3.86 -32.78 -13.70
CA THR A 19 -3.27 -31.45 -13.59
C THR A 19 -4.22 -30.37 -14.10
N ALA A 20 -4.88 -30.59 -15.24
CA ALA A 20 -5.86 -29.66 -15.79
C ALA A 20 -7.08 -29.46 -14.87
N VAL A 21 -7.59 -30.54 -14.27
CA VAL A 21 -8.69 -30.46 -13.29
C VAL A 21 -8.24 -29.72 -12.03
N GLY A 22 -7.05 -30.01 -11.53
CA GLY A 22 -6.49 -29.33 -10.35
C GLY A 22 -6.30 -27.83 -10.58
N VAL A 23 -5.69 -27.45 -11.72
CA VAL A 23 -5.48 -26.05 -12.10
C VAL A 23 -6.82 -25.33 -12.29
N THR A 24 -7.76 -25.94 -13.00
CA THR A 24 -9.10 -25.35 -13.20
C THR A 24 -9.83 -25.17 -11.87
N GLY A 25 -9.78 -26.16 -10.98
CA GLY A 25 -10.36 -26.06 -9.63
C GLY A 25 -9.77 -24.91 -8.82
N LEU A 26 -8.45 -24.71 -8.90
CA LEU A 26 -7.75 -23.64 -8.19
C LEU A 26 -8.09 -22.25 -8.75
N ILE A 27 -8.20 -22.13 -10.08
CA ILE A 27 -8.64 -20.89 -10.74
C ILE A 27 -10.07 -20.55 -10.31
N VAL A 28 -11.00 -21.51 -10.41
CA VAL A 28 -12.41 -21.28 -10.03
C VAL A 28 -12.53 -20.91 -8.55
N ALA A 29 -11.84 -21.61 -7.66
CA ALA A 29 -11.83 -21.28 -6.23
C ALA A 29 -11.29 -19.87 -5.97
N SER A 30 -10.23 -19.47 -6.69
CA SER A 30 -9.65 -18.13 -6.57
C SER A 30 -10.63 -17.05 -7.05
N VAL A 31 -11.30 -17.26 -8.18
CA VAL A 31 -12.28 -16.31 -8.74
C VAL A 31 -13.47 -16.12 -7.79
N ILE A 32 -13.90 -17.18 -7.10
CA ILE A 32 -14.99 -17.10 -6.12
C ILE A 32 -14.52 -16.45 -4.82
N ALA A 33 -13.34 -16.82 -4.30
CA ALA A 33 -12.85 -16.31 -3.02
C ALA A 33 -12.41 -14.83 -3.10
N PHE A 34 -11.91 -14.38 -4.24
CA PHE A 34 -11.39 -13.03 -4.44
C PHE A 34 -12.39 -11.89 -4.11
N PRO A 35 -13.66 -11.91 -4.59
CA PRO A 35 -14.64 -10.89 -4.21
C PRO A 35 -14.94 -10.90 -2.71
N TYR A 36 -15.08 -12.08 -2.08
CA TYR A 36 -15.30 -12.17 -0.63
C TYR A 36 -14.14 -11.60 0.18
N LEU A 37 -12.89 -11.90 -0.21
CA LEU A 37 -11.70 -11.34 0.41
C LEU A 37 -11.66 -9.81 0.24
N ARG A 38 -12.07 -9.31 -0.91
CA ARG A 38 -12.12 -7.87 -1.20
C ARG A 38 -13.20 -7.15 -0.40
N ASP A 39 -14.37 -7.75 -0.24
CA ASP A 39 -15.45 -7.16 0.56
C ASP A 39 -15.12 -7.20 2.05
N LEU A 40 -14.46 -8.26 2.54
CA LEU A 40 -13.89 -8.29 3.88
C LEU A 40 -12.85 -7.18 4.07
N ALA A 41 -11.91 -7.02 3.13
CA ALA A 41 -10.91 -5.96 3.19
C ALA A 41 -11.56 -4.57 3.21
N ARG A 42 -12.57 -4.32 2.39
CA ARG A 42 -13.36 -3.08 2.41
C ARG A 42 -14.04 -2.85 3.75
N TYR A 43 -14.70 -3.87 4.30
CA TYR A 43 -15.36 -3.78 5.59
C TYR A 43 -14.37 -3.39 6.70
N TYR A 44 -13.20 -4.02 6.75
CA TYR A 44 -12.16 -3.68 7.73
C TYR A 44 -11.55 -2.28 7.49
N MET A 45 -11.40 -1.85 6.24
CA MET A 45 -10.91 -0.51 5.91
C MET A 45 -11.92 0.58 6.26
N ASP A 46 -13.21 0.37 6.01
CA ASP A 46 -14.27 1.30 6.41
C ASP A 46 -14.38 1.38 7.94
N GLN A 47 -14.22 0.23 8.61
CA GLN A 47 -14.19 0.13 10.07
C GLN A 47 -12.98 0.86 10.69
N SER A 48 -11.90 1.08 9.93
CA SER A 48 -10.76 1.88 10.36
C SER A 48 -11.08 3.39 10.47
N GLY A 49 -12.19 3.83 9.87
CA GLY A 49 -12.77 5.18 10.01
C GLY A 49 -13.37 5.49 11.39
N MET A 50 -13.37 4.54 12.35
CA MET A 50 -13.72 4.79 13.75
C MET A 50 -12.61 5.53 14.54
N GLY A 51 -12.11 6.64 14.00
CA GLY A 51 -11.18 7.55 14.68
C GLY A 51 -9.69 7.28 14.49
N ASN A 52 -9.29 6.34 13.61
CA ASN A 52 -7.88 6.21 13.23
C ASN A 52 -7.54 7.14 12.04
N PRO A 53 -6.31 7.66 11.95
CA PRO A 53 -5.87 8.41 10.78
C PRO A 53 -5.86 7.55 9.52
N ASP A 54 -6.29 8.16 8.40
CA ASP A 54 -6.33 7.57 7.05
C ASP A 54 -4.90 7.28 6.54
N LEU A 55 -3.94 8.10 6.96
CA LEU A 55 -2.54 7.99 6.59
C LEU A 55 -1.65 8.54 7.70
N VAL A 56 -0.56 7.83 7.99
CA VAL A 56 0.52 8.30 8.88
C VAL A 56 1.83 8.06 8.17
N LEU A 57 2.59 9.13 7.92
CA LEU A 57 3.98 9.03 7.45
C LEU A 57 4.88 9.38 8.64
N ARG A 58 5.69 8.40 9.04
CA ARG A 58 6.65 8.58 10.12
C ARG A 58 7.76 9.55 9.73
N PRO A 59 8.42 10.17 10.71
CA PRO A 59 9.51 11.08 10.42
C PRO A 59 10.63 10.34 9.68
N GLY A 60 11.20 11.00 8.66
CA GLY A 60 12.26 10.40 7.87
C GLY A 60 11.80 9.48 6.75
N TYR A 61 10.49 9.33 6.58
CA TYR A 61 9.91 8.78 5.38
C TYR A 61 10.35 9.56 4.14
N LYS A 62 10.75 8.88 3.06
CA LYS A 62 11.25 9.52 1.83
C LYS A 62 10.21 9.46 0.73
N VAL A 63 9.96 10.59 0.09
CA VAL A 63 9.08 10.71 -1.07
C VAL A 63 9.87 11.11 -2.30
N GLN A 64 9.36 10.74 -3.46
CA GLN A 64 9.94 11.12 -4.73
C GLN A 64 9.56 12.57 -5.06
N ILE A 65 10.55 13.47 -5.09
CA ILE A 65 10.40 14.88 -5.47
C ILE A 65 11.41 15.18 -6.57
N ASP A 66 10.93 15.59 -7.73
CA ASP A 66 11.77 15.99 -8.87
C ASP A 66 12.86 14.94 -9.20
N GLY A 67 12.53 13.65 -9.09
CA GLY A 67 13.46 12.54 -9.33
C GLY A 67 14.42 12.20 -8.17
N HIS A 68 14.35 12.92 -7.05
CA HIS A 68 15.17 12.68 -5.85
C HIS A 68 14.35 12.11 -4.69
N ALA A 69 15.00 11.27 -3.86
CA ALA A 69 14.44 10.77 -2.61
C ALA A 69 14.60 11.82 -1.51
N VAL A 70 13.51 12.47 -1.13
CA VAL A 70 13.52 13.57 -0.16
C VAL A 70 12.83 13.13 1.14
N PRO A 71 13.51 13.19 2.29
CA PRO A 71 12.88 12.92 3.57
C PRO A 71 11.87 14.01 3.92
N ILE A 72 10.76 13.60 4.52
CA ILE A 72 9.71 14.52 4.98
C ILE A 72 9.52 14.46 6.48
N LEU A 73 9.10 15.58 7.03
CA LEU A 73 8.68 15.72 8.42
C LEU A 73 7.28 16.31 8.46
N GLY A 74 6.48 15.86 9.42
CA GLY A 74 5.22 16.50 9.73
C GLY A 74 5.29 17.24 11.07
N PHE A 75 4.14 17.76 11.48
CA PHE A 75 3.99 18.60 12.68
C PHE A 75 3.13 17.93 13.73
N ASP A 76 2.40 16.88 13.37
CA ASP A 76 1.50 16.20 14.26
C ASP A 76 2.26 15.18 15.13
N PRO A 77 1.82 14.94 16.37
CA PRO A 77 2.34 13.83 17.14
C PRO A 77 2.05 12.52 16.42
N CYS A 78 3.07 11.65 16.38
CA CYS A 78 2.89 10.31 15.85
C CYS A 78 1.93 9.53 16.76
N PRO A 79 0.85 8.95 16.23
CA PRO A 79 -0.04 8.13 17.04
C PRO A 79 0.71 6.90 17.58
N GLU A 80 0.59 6.65 18.87
CA GLU A 80 1.03 5.41 19.50
C GLU A 80 0.03 4.28 19.15
N ASP A 81 0.02 3.83 17.89
CA ASP A 81 -0.79 2.65 17.52
C ASP A 81 0.07 1.38 17.74
N PRO A 82 -0.34 0.44 18.61
CA PRO A 82 0.40 -0.81 18.86
C PRO A 82 0.38 -1.79 17.68
N ARG A 83 -0.23 -1.41 16.53
CA ARG A 83 -0.39 -2.25 15.35
C ARG A 83 0.65 -1.89 14.28
N PRO A 84 1.80 -2.60 14.22
CA PRO A 84 2.92 -2.25 13.35
C PRO A 84 2.58 -2.28 11.86
N TRP A 85 1.55 -3.03 11.44
CA TRP A 85 1.18 -3.15 10.02
C TRP A 85 0.61 -1.86 9.40
N LYS A 86 0.12 -0.92 10.22
CA LYS A 86 -0.40 0.37 9.73
C LYS A 86 0.69 1.36 9.33
N ASP A 87 1.91 1.17 9.82
CA ASP A 87 3.03 2.07 9.56
C ASP A 87 3.59 1.98 8.13
N TYR A 88 3.16 0.98 7.34
CA TYR A 88 3.82 0.60 6.09
C TYR A 88 2.92 0.73 4.85
N TRP A 89 1.67 1.19 5.00
CA TRP A 89 0.70 1.23 3.89
C TRP A 89 1.11 2.19 2.77
N ILE A 90 1.78 3.28 3.10
CA ILE A 90 2.48 4.11 2.10
C ILE A 90 3.96 4.06 2.47
N GLY A 91 4.63 2.99 2.02
CA GLY A 91 5.83 3.10 1.19
C GLY A 91 7.23 3.24 1.84
N GLY A 92 7.55 2.38 2.79
CA GLY A 92 8.95 2.10 3.13
C GLY A 92 9.31 2.37 4.58
N ARG A 93 10.44 1.78 4.99
CA ARG A 93 10.93 1.84 6.36
C ARG A 93 11.51 3.23 6.63
N PRO A 94 11.13 3.92 7.73
CA PRO A 94 11.79 5.16 8.11
C PRO A 94 13.27 4.92 8.33
N ASP A 95 14.11 5.90 7.97
CA ASP A 95 15.54 5.84 8.23
C ASP A 95 15.77 5.94 9.75
N ASP A 96 16.43 4.95 10.35
CA ASP A 96 16.64 4.82 11.81
C ASP A 96 17.46 6.00 12.41
N GLY A 97 18.02 6.87 11.56
CA GLY A 97 18.86 8.01 11.92
C GLY A 97 18.13 9.32 12.25
N ILE A 98 16.81 9.41 12.06
CA ILE A 98 16.05 10.63 12.31
C ILE A 98 15.47 10.60 13.74
N ARG A 99 15.85 11.60 14.54
CA ARG A 99 15.55 11.68 15.98
C ARG A 99 14.04 11.58 16.24
N PRO A 100 13.62 10.94 17.35
CA PRO A 100 12.20 10.70 17.69
C PRO A 100 11.37 11.96 17.99
N PHE A 101 11.93 13.17 17.88
CA PHE A 101 11.27 14.43 18.22
C PHE A 101 10.68 15.19 17.02
N THR A 102 10.86 14.69 15.80
CA THR A 102 10.25 15.27 14.60
C THR A 102 8.84 14.72 14.42
N GLY A 103 7.86 15.56 14.07
CA GLY A 103 6.45 15.16 13.98
C GLY A 103 6.15 14.24 12.78
N CYS A 104 5.04 13.50 12.88
CA CYS A 104 4.48 12.70 11.81
C CYS A 104 3.62 13.56 10.87
N VAL A 105 3.55 13.15 9.61
CA VAL A 105 2.51 13.64 8.69
C VAL A 105 1.27 12.78 8.91
N VAL A 106 0.25 13.34 9.54
CA VAL A 106 -0.98 12.61 9.89
C VAL A 106 -2.15 13.16 9.08
N VAL A 107 -2.79 12.29 8.30
CA VAL A 107 -4.04 12.61 7.60
C VAL A 107 -5.18 11.95 8.37
N LYS A 108 -6.00 12.77 9.04
CA LYS A 108 -7.19 12.31 9.77
C LYS A 108 -8.38 12.18 8.80
N PRO A 109 -9.43 11.42 9.18
CA PRO A 109 -10.68 11.43 8.44
C PRO A 109 -11.19 12.88 8.28
N GLY A 110 -11.46 13.30 7.04
CA GLY A 110 -11.90 14.66 6.72
C GLY A 110 -10.80 15.71 6.54
N THR A 111 -9.53 15.40 6.82
CA THR A 111 -8.41 16.31 6.49
C THR A 111 -8.37 16.55 4.98
N THR A 112 -8.39 17.82 4.57
CA THR A 112 -8.31 18.24 3.16
C THR A 112 -6.91 18.71 2.77
N THR A 113 -6.14 19.21 3.72
CA THR A 113 -4.78 19.69 3.52
C THR A 113 -3.89 19.25 4.67
N VAL A 114 -2.62 18.97 4.39
CA VAL A 114 -1.65 18.55 5.39
C VAL A 114 -0.33 19.34 5.21
N PRO A 115 0.16 20.03 6.25
CA PRO A 115 1.45 20.70 6.19
C PRO A 115 2.58 19.69 6.32
N VAL A 116 3.59 19.83 5.46
CA VAL A 116 4.76 18.94 5.40
C VAL A 116 6.01 19.79 5.22
N GLN A 117 7.08 19.40 5.91
CA GLN A 117 8.40 19.95 5.72
C GLN A 117 9.26 18.98 4.93
N LEU A 118 9.85 19.48 3.84
CA LEU A 118 10.77 18.76 2.99
C LEU A 118 12.21 19.02 3.44
N LEU A 119 12.95 17.96 3.66
CA LEU A 119 14.39 18.01 3.97
C LEU A 119 15.19 17.85 2.68
N THR A 120 15.06 18.80 1.76
CA THR A 120 16.01 18.97 0.65
C THR A 120 17.31 19.43 1.27
N GLY A 121 18.46 18.78 1.03
CA GLY A 121 19.73 18.95 1.77
C GLY A 121 20.35 20.36 1.92
N GLY A 122 19.62 21.44 1.59
CA GLY A 122 19.82 22.81 2.03
C GLY A 122 18.76 23.26 3.05
N GLU A 123 18.09 24.39 2.81
CA GLU A 123 17.05 24.90 3.71
C GLU A 123 15.78 24.03 3.67
N PRO A 124 15.15 23.76 4.84
CA PRO A 124 13.88 23.04 4.87
C PRO A 124 12.78 23.81 4.13
N VAL A 125 12.13 23.16 3.17
CA VAL A 125 11.03 23.75 2.40
C VAL A 125 9.70 23.34 3.01
N MET A 126 8.82 24.31 3.27
CA MET A 126 7.48 24.08 3.79
C MET A 126 6.48 23.96 2.64
N GLU A 127 5.72 22.86 2.60
CA GLU A 127 4.65 22.65 1.63
C GLU A 127 3.33 22.33 2.33
N THR A 128 2.23 22.76 1.72
CA THR A 128 0.89 22.33 2.10
C THR A 128 0.37 21.40 1.03
N TRP A 129 0.23 20.12 1.36
CA TRP A 129 -0.28 19.12 0.42
C TRP A 129 -1.79 19.02 0.52
N THR A 130 -2.44 18.74 -0.61
CA THR A 130 -3.88 18.50 -0.69
C THR A 130 -4.17 17.01 -0.63
N VAL A 131 -5.15 16.63 0.18
CA VAL A 131 -5.59 15.24 0.37
C VAL A 131 -6.81 15.00 -0.49
N GLU A 132 -6.74 13.97 -1.33
CA GLU A 132 -7.83 13.51 -2.16
C GLU A 132 -8.20 12.08 -1.79
N ARG A 133 -9.48 11.86 -1.48
CA ARG A 133 -10.03 10.52 -1.19
C ARG A 133 -10.75 10.04 -2.43
N ARG A 134 -10.32 8.91 -2.97
CA ARG A 134 -10.86 8.33 -4.20
C ARG A 134 -11.03 6.82 -4.02
N GLU A 135 -11.88 6.19 -4.82
CA GLU A 135 -11.88 4.74 -4.92
C GLU A 135 -10.87 4.28 -5.97
N GLN A 136 -9.94 3.41 -5.59
CA GLN A 136 -9.00 2.77 -6.50
C GLN A 136 -9.21 1.27 -6.46
N ALA A 137 -9.50 0.68 -7.63
CA ALA A 137 -9.91 -0.73 -7.72
C ALA A 137 -10.99 -1.06 -6.66
N GLY A 138 -11.98 -0.16 -6.55
CA GLY A 138 -13.09 -0.23 -5.61
C GLY A 138 -12.70 -0.24 -4.12
N MET A 139 -11.46 0.02 -3.75
CA MET A 139 -11.05 0.19 -2.35
C MET A 139 -10.91 1.68 -2.06
N PRO A 140 -11.27 2.15 -0.84
CA PRO A 140 -11.00 3.52 -0.45
C PRO A 140 -9.49 3.76 -0.45
N ALA A 141 -9.05 4.82 -1.13
CA ALA A 141 -7.65 5.20 -1.24
C ALA A 141 -7.50 6.69 -0.92
N THR A 142 -6.52 6.99 -0.06
CA THR A 142 -6.12 8.36 0.27
C THR A 142 -4.86 8.69 -0.52
N ILE A 143 -4.98 9.66 -1.41
CA ILE A 143 -3.90 10.13 -2.28
C ILE A 143 -3.57 11.56 -1.86
N VAL A 144 -2.27 11.89 -1.90
CA VAL A 144 -1.80 13.22 -1.51
C VAL A 144 -1.14 13.90 -2.70
N LYS A 145 -1.44 15.18 -2.88
CA LYS A 145 -1.04 15.99 -4.02
C LYS A 145 -0.26 17.23 -3.55
N ARG A 146 0.86 17.50 -4.17
CA ARG A 146 1.72 18.65 -3.90
C ARG A 146 1.11 19.94 -4.48
N PRO A 147 1.56 21.13 -4.03
CA PRO A 147 1.12 22.42 -4.57
C PRO A 147 1.37 22.57 -6.07
N ASN A 148 2.41 21.94 -6.60
CA ASN A 148 2.78 21.97 -8.02
C ASN A 148 1.87 21.09 -8.91
N GLY A 149 0.98 20.31 -8.31
CA GLY A 149 0.07 19.41 -9.02
C GLY A 149 0.51 17.95 -9.07
N ASP A 150 1.71 17.63 -8.60
CA ASP A 150 2.23 16.26 -8.62
C ASP A 150 1.64 15.40 -7.51
N TYR A 151 1.48 14.11 -7.78
CA TYR A 151 1.10 13.15 -6.76
C TYR A 151 2.32 12.72 -5.95
N VAL A 152 2.15 12.65 -4.63
CA VAL A 152 3.20 12.16 -3.72
C VAL A 152 3.31 10.66 -3.86
N ALA A 153 4.51 10.18 -4.17
CA ALA A 153 4.83 8.75 -4.24
C ALA A 153 5.99 8.42 -3.29
N PRO A 154 6.05 7.20 -2.73
CA PRO A 154 7.23 6.70 -2.05
C PRO A 154 8.48 6.83 -2.92
N ALA A 155 9.59 7.24 -2.31
CA ALA A 155 10.89 7.01 -2.92
C ALA A 155 11.19 5.50 -2.94
N LYS A 156 11.82 5.03 -4.02
CA LYS A 156 12.28 3.64 -4.14
C LYS A 156 13.56 3.39 -3.35
#